data_AF-A0A5C1A4S6-F1
#
_entry.id   AF-A0A5C1A4S6-F1
#
_cell.length_a   1.000
_cell.length_b   1.000
_cell.length_c   1.000
_cell.angle_alpha   90.00
_cell.angle_beta   90.00
_cell.angle_gamma   90.00
#
_symmetry.space_group_name_H-M   'P 1'
#
loop_
_entity.id
_entity.type
_entity.pdbx_description
1 polymer ?
#
loop_
_entity_poly.entity_id
_entity_poly.type
_entity_poly.pdbx_seq_one_letter_code
_entity_poly.pdbx_strand_id
1 'polypeptide(L)' 'MTMEPEALTPAVLGGQQVKVSSDTVRIGAPVAHVKHGEPTIQLVREDGVIRAIDITCGCGERIRIQCDYA' A
#
# COMPACT_ATOMS: atom_id res chain seq x y z
N MET A 1 5.72 28.65 4.99
CA MET A 1 6.95 27.83 4.94
C MET A 1 6.48 26.40 4.65
N THR A 2 6.55 26.01 3.39
CA THR A 2 6.03 24.71 2.91
C THR A 2 7.16 23.70 3.08
N MET A 3 6.99 22.73 3.99
CA MET A 3 7.92 21.61 4.10
C MET A 3 7.64 20.64 2.96
N GLU A 4 8.60 20.49 2.04
CA GLU A 4 8.57 19.44 1.04
C GLU A 4 8.75 18.08 1.73
N PRO A 5 7.97 17.04 1.38
CA PRO A 5 8.12 15.72 1.98
C PRO A 5 9.49 15.17 1.61
N GLU A 6 10.32 14.94 2.63
CA GLU A 6 11.61 14.29 2.50
C GLU A 6 11.40 12.91 1.88
N ALA A 7 12.00 12.67 0.71
CA ALA A 7 11.86 11.41 -0.01
C ALA A 7 12.42 10.28 0.87
N LEU A 8 11.52 9.48 1.44
CA LEU A 8 11.90 8.32 2.23
C LEU A 8 12.65 7.34 1.33
N THR A 9 13.95 7.18 1.59
CA THR A 9 14.72 6.09 1.01
C THR A 9 14.11 4.77 1.49
N PRO A 10 13.76 3.84 0.59
CA PRO A 10 13.15 2.58 0.98
C PRO A 10 14.11 1.78 1.86
N ALA A 11 13.73 1.59 3.13
CA ALA A 11 14.49 0.79 4.08
C ALA A 11 14.19 -0.70 3.86
N VAL A 12 15.23 -1.47 3.54
CA VAL A 12 15.15 -2.94 3.51
C VAL A 12 15.30 -3.46 4.93
N LEU A 13 14.28 -4.17 5.43
CA LEU A 13 14.31 -4.80 6.74
C LEU A 13 14.58 -6.31 6.59
N GLY A 14 15.50 -6.85 7.39
CA GLY A 14 15.73 -8.29 7.45
C GLY A 14 14.55 -9.00 8.11
N GLY A 15 14.26 -10.25 7.71
CA GLY A 15 13.08 -10.98 8.21
C GLY A 15 13.03 -11.14 9.74
N GLN A 16 14.20 -11.22 10.39
CA GLN A 16 14.33 -11.23 11.86
C GLN A 16 13.93 -9.92 12.56
N GLN A 17 13.75 -8.83 11.80
CA GLN A 17 13.24 -7.54 12.28
C GLN A 17 11.73 -7.40 12.04
N VAL A 18 11.08 -8.42 11.47
CA VAL A 18 9.66 -8.45 11.17
C VAL A 18 8.97 -9.49 12.05
N LYS A 19 7.81 -9.13 12.60
CA LYS A 19 6.95 -10.04 13.35
C LYS A 19 5.53 -9.93 12.81
N VAL A 20 4.86 -11.07 12.63
CA VAL A 20 3.42 -11.11 12.39
C VAL A 20 2.70 -10.74 13.68
N SER A 21 1.89 -9.67 13.65
CA SER A 21 1.01 -9.28 14.76
C SER A 21 -0.45 -9.39 14.34
N SER A 22 -1.30 -9.80 15.30
CA SER A 22 -2.76 -9.70 15.20
C SER A 22 -3.30 -8.30 15.52
N ASP A 23 -2.42 -7.39 15.96
CA ASP A 23 -2.81 -6.03 16.33
C ASP A 23 -3.22 -5.21 15.11
N THR A 24 -4.35 -4.52 15.22
CA THR A 24 -4.77 -3.57 14.18
C THR A 24 -3.97 -2.27 14.36
N VAL A 25 -3.08 -1.97 13.41
CA VAL A 25 -2.33 -0.71 13.37
C VAL A 25 -2.97 0.23 12.36
N ARG A 26 -3.21 1.47 12.78
CA ARG A 26 -3.69 2.53 11.89
C ARG A 26 -2.49 3.18 11.20
N ILE A 27 -2.39 3.02 9.88
CA ILE A 27 -1.36 3.69 9.07
C ILE A 27 -1.83 5.09 8.71
N GLY A 28 -1.24 6.11 9.35
CA GLY A 28 -1.48 7.51 9.06
C GLY A 28 -2.90 8.02 9.36
N ALA A 29 -3.08 9.34 9.28
CA ALA A 29 -4.41 9.90 9.21
C ALA A 29 -4.99 9.60 7.81
N PRO A 30 -6.25 9.12 7.68
CA PRO A 30 -6.86 9.02 6.38
C PRO A 30 -6.92 10.41 5.77
N VAL A 31 -6.22 10.62 4.66
CA VAL A 31 -6.46 11.78 3.82
C VAL A 31 -7.88 11.62 3.30
N ALA A 32 -8.74 12.49 3.77
CA ALA A 32 -10.18 12.40 3.63
C ALA A 32 -10.61 12.60 2.17
N HIS A 33 -10.50 11.59 1.31
CA HIS A 33 -11.20 11.53 0.02
C HIS A 33 -12.68 11.12 0.21
N VAL A 34 -13.36 11.70 1.20
CA VAL A 34 -14.71 11.29 1.67
C VAL A 34 -15.78 11.44 0.57
N LYS A 35 -15.50 12.19 -0.49
CA LYS A 35 -16.44 12.42 -1.59
C LYS A 35 -16.38 11.42 -2.74
N HIS A 36 -15.40 10.52 -2.75
CA HIS A 36 -15.10 9.74 -3.95
C HIS A 36 -15.53 8.27 -3.88
N GLY A 37 -15.95 7.77 -2.71
CA GLY A 37 -16.38 6.38 -2.53
C GLY A 37 -15.28 5.46 -2.00
N GLU A 38 -15.64 4.24 -1.62
CA GLU A 38 -14.67 3.25 -1.14
C GLU A 38 -13.70 2.83 -2.25
N PRO A 39 -12.40 2.66 -1.94
CA PRO A 39 -11.45 2.17 -2.91
C PRO A 39 -11.72 0.71 -3.27
N THR A 40 -11.56 0.36 -4.54
CA THR A 40 -11.64 -1.02 -5.02
C THR A 40 -10.25 -1.64 -5.00
N ILE A 41 -10.12 -2.83 -4.43
CA ILE A 41 -8.87 -3.60 -4.39
C ILE A 41 -9.02 -4.84 -5.26
N GLN A 42 -8.06 -5.05 -6.16
CA GLN A 42 -7.99 -6.23 -7.03
C GLN A 42 -6.64 -6.93 -6.86
N LEU A 43 -6.68 -8.25 -6.64
CA LEU A 43 -5.49 -9.09 -6.60
C LEU A 43 -5.20 -9.64 -8.00
N VAL A 44 -4.03 -9.30 -8.54
CA VAL A 44 -3.54 -9.85 -9.80
C VAL A 44 -2.73 -11.09 -9.49
N ARG A 45 -3.22 -12.24 -9.95
CA ARG A 45 -2.56 -13.54 -9.77
C ARG A 45 -2.01 -14.04 -11.08
N GLU A 46 -0.77 -14.51 -11.07
CA GLU A 46 -0.13 -15.25 -12.17
C GLU A 46 0.38 -16.56 -11.59
N ASP A 47 0.06 -17.69 -12.23
CA ASP A 47 0.39 -19.04 -11.75
C ASP A 47 -0.02 -19.32 -10.29
N GLY A 48 -1.14 -18.74 -9.87
CA GLY A 48 -1.68 -18.88 -8.51
C GLY A 48 -1.02 -17.97 -7.46
N VAL A 49 0.07 -17.29 -7.81
CA VAL A 49 0.80 -16.37 -6.92
C VAL A 49 0.32 -14.93 -7.17
N ILE A 50 0.11 -14.15 -6.10
CA ILE A 50 -0.25 -12.74 -6.22
C ILE A 50 0.96 -11.97 -6.73
N ARG A 51 0.95 -11.49 -7.97
CA ARG A 51 2.04 -10.71 -8.55
C ARG A 51 1.84 -9.21 -8.40
N ALA A 52 0.60 -8.77 -8.26
CA ALA A 52 0.30 -7.37 -7.97
C ALA A 52 -1.00 -7.19 -7.20
N ILE A 53 -1.11 -6.03 -6.55
CA ILE A 53 -2.32 -5.52 -5.92
C ILE A 53 -2.64 -4.19 -6.57
N ASP A 54 -3.78 -4.13 -7.25
CA ASP A 54 -4.30 -2.90 -7.86
C ASP A 54 -5.29 -2.26 -6.91
N ILE A 55 -5.05 -1.00 -6.57
CA ILE A 55 -5.91 -0.17 -5.73
C ILE A 55 -6.45 0.94 -6.62
N THR A 56 -7.75 0.95 -6.85
CA THR A 56 -8.43 2.06 -7.52
C THR A 56 -9.11 2.91 -6.45
N CYS A 57 -8.63 4.13 -6.26
CA CYS A 57 -9.32 5.11 -5.44
C CYS A 57 -10.65 5.49 -6.10
N GLY A 58 -11.66 5.82 -5.31
CA GLY A 58 -12.95 6.27 -5.84
C GLY A 58 -12.85 7.54 -6.72
N CYS A 59 -11.73 8.27 -6.68
CA CYS A 59 -11.48 9.41 -7.55
C CYS A 59 -10.99 9.01 -8.96
N GLY A 60 -10.74 7.72 -9.19
CA GLY A 60 -10.23 7.17 -10.45
C GLY A 60 -8.70 6.99 -10.48
N GLU A 61 -7.98 7.46 -9.46
CA GLU A 61 -6.53 7.23 -9.35
C GLU A 61 -6.24 5.74 -9.11
N ARG A 62 -5.19 5.23 -9.77
CA ARG A 62 -4.81 3.82 -9.73
C ARG A 62 -3.39 3.66 -9.21
N ILE A 63 -3.25 2.87 -8.16
CA ILE A 63 -1.97 2.50 -7.57
C ILE A 63 -1.80 1.00 -7.81
N ARG A 64 -0.64 0.60 -8.34
CA ARG A 64 -0.26 -0.81 -8.47
C ARG A 64 0.93 -1.10 -7.55
N ILE A 65 0.75 -2.06 -6.67
CA ILE A 65 1.82 -2.60 -5.82
C ILE A 65 2.27 -3.90 -6.49
N GLN A 66 3.53 -3.96 -6.92
CA GLN A 66 4.13 -5.19 -7.46
C GLN A 66 4.71 -6.04 -6.33
N CYS A 67 4.52 -7.36 -6.41
CA CYS A 67 5.04 -8.32 -5.45
C CYS A 67 6.17 -9.13 -6.11
N ASP A 68 7.40 -8.84 -5.70
CA ASP A 68 8.57 -9.63 -6.04
C ASP A 68 8.89 -10.58 -4.88
N TYR A 69 9.05 -11.86 -5.21
CA TYR A 69 9.34 -12.93 -4.24
C TYR A 69 10.69 -13.52 -4.63
N ALA A 70 11.73 -12.99 -3.99
CA ALA A 70 13.09 -13.53 -4.05
C ALA A 70 13.25 -14.76 -3.15
#